data_AF-A0A6J0B888-F1
#
_entry.id   AF-A0A6J0B888-F1
#
_cell.length_a   1.000
_cell.length_b   1.000
_cell.length_c   1.000
_cell.angle_alpha   90.00
_cell.angle_beta   90.00
_cell.angle_gamma   90.00
#
_symmetry.space_group_name_H-M   'P 1'
#
loop_
_entity.id
_entity.type
_entity.pdbx_description
1 polymer ?
#
loop_
_entity_poly.entity_id
_entity_poly.type
_entity_poly.pdbx_seq_one_letter_code
_entity_poly.pdbx_strand_id
1 'polypeptide(L)'
;MSDDDRDIDIESDAEKRAHHNALERKRRDHIKDSFSSLRDSVPALQGEKVASRAQILKKAAEYIQFMRRKNTSHQQDIDDLKRQNTLLESQIRTLEKAKITGNYAAESCDVSKSDSVGIGSYHDSESESSDSETGRTIRNHKKLKVGGMHH
;
A
#
# COMPACT_ATOMS: atom_id res chain seq x y z
N MET A 1 9.43 -67.26 44.73
CA MET A 1 8.40 -66.37 44.18
C MET A 1 8.98 -64.98 44.19
N SER A 2 9.27 -64.45 43.00
CA SER A 2 9.73 -63.07 42.80
C SER A 2 9.17 -62.63 41.46
N ASP A 3 7.89 -62.27 41.47
CA ASP A 3 7.18 -61.63 40.36
C ASP A 3 7.25 -60.10 40.55
N ASP A 4 8.47 -59.57 40.69
CA ASP A 4 8.71 -58.19 41.12
C ASP A 4 9.62 -57.41 40.14
N ASP A 5 9.57 -57.76 38.85
CA ASP A 5 10.35 -57.07 37.79
C ASP A 5 9.51 -56.84 36.53
N ARG A 6 8.25 -56.39 36.68
CA ARG A 6 7.49 -55.83 35.55
C ARG A 6 6.92 -54.46 35.93
N ASP A 7 7.83 -53.56 36.31
CA ASP A 7 7.75 -52.14 35.95
C ASP A 7 7.81 -52.01 34.43
N ILE A 8 6.80 -52.59 33.77
CA ILE A 8 6.55 -52.33 32.38
C ILE A 8 5.86 -50.98 32.38
N ASP A 9 6.69 -49.96 32.13
CA ASP A 9 6.36 -48.57 31.81
C ASP A 9 5.57 -48.49 30.47
N ILE A 10 4.60 -49.39 30.27
CA ILE A 10 3.57 -49.30 29.23
C ILE A 10 2.53 -48.36 29.79
N GLU A 11 2.79 -47.08 29.54
CA GLU A 11 1.74 -46.10 29.34
C GLU A 11 0.61 -46.78 28.55
N SER A 12 -0.54 -46.94 29.20
CA SER A 12 -1.68 -47.68 28.69
C SER A 12 -2.08 -47.13 27.33
N ASP A 13 -2.70 -47.94 26.46
CA ASP A 13 -3.17 -47.45 25.15
C ASP A 13 -4.14 -46.26 25.29
N ALA A 14 -4.78 -46.11 26.45
CA ALA A 14 -5.58 -44.94 26.81
C ALA A 14 -4.72 -43.68 27.02
N GLU A 15 -3.60 -43.79 27.75
CA GLU A 15 -2.67 -42.69 28.01
C GLU A 15 -1.95 -42.26 26.72
N LYS A 16 -1.48 -43.19 25.89
CA LYS A 16 -0.91 -42.87 24.56
C LYS A 16 -1.89 -42.10 23.68
N ARG A 17 -3.16 -42.52 23.67
CA ARG A 17 -4.24 -41.83 22.95
C ARG A 17 -4.51 -40.44 23.53
N ALA A 18 -4.50 -40.30 24.85
CA ALA A 18 -4.69 -39.02 25.52
C ALA A 18 -3.54 -38.05 25.22
N HIS A 19 -2.29 -38.52 25.29
CA HIS A 19 -1.10 -37.75 24.95
C HIS A 19 -1.11 -37.28 23.49
N HIS A 20 -1.42 -38.17 22.55
CA HIS A 20 -1.57 -37.82 21.14
C HIS A 20 -2.66 -36.75 20.92
N ASN A 21 -3.82 -36.89 21.57
CA ASN A 21 -4.91 -35.91 21.49
C ASN A 21 -4.51 -34.54 22.07
N ALA A 22 -3.72 -34.53 23.13
CA ALA A 22 -3.18 -33.31 23.73
C ALA A 22 -2.22 -32.59 22.77
N LEU A 23 -1.29 -33.34 22.16
CA LEU A 23 -0.35 -32.79 21.17
C LEU A 23 -1.08 -32.20 19.95
N GLU A 24 -2.07 -32.90 19.41
CA GLU A 24 -2.81 -32.39 18.24
C GLU A 24 -3.65 -31.15 18.60
N ARG A 25 -4.19 -31.08 19.82
CA ARG A 25 -4.87 -29.85 20.29
C ARG A 25 -3.92 -28.66 20.31
N LYS A 26 -2.73 -28.83 20.90
CA LYS A 26 -1.68 -27.80 20.91
C LYS A 26 -1.30 -27.37 19.48
N ARG A 27 -1.16 -28.33 18.55
CA ARG A 27 -0.90 -28.04 17.14
C ARG A 27 -2.02 -27.20 16.50
N ARG A 28 -3.28 -27.55 16.74
CA ARG A 28 -4.44 -26.81 16.23
C ARG A 28 -4.53 -25.40 16.79
N ASP A 29 -4.18 -25.20 18.05
CA ASP A 29 -4.15 -23.88 18.68
C ASP A 29 -3.09 -23.00 18.03
N HIS A 30 -1.86 -23.51 17.81
CA HIS A 30 -0.82 -22.77 17.08
C HIS A 30 -1.26 -22.37 15.66
N ILE A 31 -1.96 -23.27 14.95
CA ILE A 31 -2.51 -22.96 13.62
C ILE A 31 -3.58 -21.86 13.70
N LYS A 32 -4.45 -21.92 14.71
CA LYS A 32 -5.48 -20.91 14.94
C LYS A 32 -4.86 -19.53 15.19
N ASP A 33 -3.78 -19.47 15.95
CA ASP A 33 -3.03 -18.23 16.20
C ASP A 33 -2.40 -17.71 14.89
N SER A 34 -1.80 -18.61 14.11
CA SER A 34 -1.21 -18.27 12.80
C SER A 34 -2.25 -17.70 11.83
N PHE A 35 -3.47 -18.24 11.81
CA PHE A 35 -4.59 -17.70 11.03
C PHE A 35 -5.05 -16.33 11.52
N SER A 36 -4.99 -16.08 12.83
CA SER A 36 -5.34 -14.78 13.42
C SER A 36 -4.32 -13.72 13.00
N SER A 37 -3.03 -14.01 13.13
CA SER A 37 -1.94 -13.14 12.67
C SER A 37 -1.99 -12.86 11.17
N LEU A 38 -2.32 -13.89 10.36
CA LEU A 38 -2.48 -13.72 8.91
C LEU A 38 -3.66 -12.80 8.58
N ARG A 39 -4.81 -12.99 9.22
CA ARG A 39 -5.99 -12.13 9.03
C ARG A 39 -5.67 -10.67 9.32
N ASP A 40 -5.00 -10.42 10.44
CA ASP A 40 -4.70 -9.06 10.91
C ASP A 40 -3.68 -8.35 10.00
N SER A 41 -2.86 -9.11 9.27
CA SER A 41 -1.89 -8.62 8.28
C SER A 41 -2.51 -8.27 6.91
N VAL A 42 -3.75 -8.66 6.65
CA VAL A 42 -4.44 -8.44 5.36
C VAL A 42 -5.47 -7.31 5.52
N PRO A 43 -5.25 -6.11 4.95
CA PRO A 43 -6.12 -4.95 5.17
C PRO A 43 -7.61 -5.18 4.86
N ALA A 44 -7.91 -5.97 3.82
CA ALA A 44 -9.28 -6.27 3.43
C ALA A 44 -10.07 -7.10 4.46
N LEU A 45 -9.38 -7.74 5.41
CA LEU A 45 -9.97 -8.53 6.49
C LEU A 45 -10.00 -7.79 7.83
N GLN A 46 -9.35 -6.63 7.91
CA GLN A 46 -9.34 -5.81 9.12
C GLN A 46 -10.76 -5.27 9.38
N GLY A 47 -11.31 -5.59 10.54
CA GLY A 47 -12.69 -5.22 10.90
C GLY A 47 -13.73 -6.31 10.60
N GLU A 48 -13.38 -7.38 9.88
CA GLU A 48 -14.28 -8.51 9.68
C GLU A 48 -14.26 -9.43 10.91
N LYS A 49 -15.34 -9.35 11.72
CA LYS A 49 -15.44 -10.08 13.00
C LYS A 49 -15.32 -11.60 12.84
N VAL A 50 -15.73 -12.15 11.69
CA VAL A 50 -15.73 -13.60 11.43
C VAL A 50 -15.32 -13.89 9.97
N ALA A 51 -14.01 -13.97 9.73
CA ALA A 51 -13.46 -14.44 8.45
C ALA A 51 -13.18 -15.96 8.49
N SER A 52 -13.72 -16.73 7.54
CA SER A 52 -13.42 -18.17 7.46
C SER A 52 -11.98 -18.43 7.02
N ARG A 53 -11.42 -19.61 7.35
CA ARG A 53 -10.06 -20.00 6.93
C ARG A 53 -9.86 -19.91 5.42
N ALA A 54 -10.84 -20.34 4.64
CA ALA A 54 -10.79 -20.27 3.17
C ALA A 54 -10.76 -18.82 2.68
N GLN A 55 -11.57 -17.94 3.27
CA GLN A 55 -11.55 -16.50 2.94
C GLN A 55 -10.21 -15.86 3.30
N ILE A 56 -9.65 -16.17 4.47
CA ILE A 56 -8.34 -15.65 4.90
C ILE A 56 -7.26 -16.00 3.87
N LEU A 57 -7.19 -17.28 3.46
CA LEU A 57 -6.21 -17.72 2.46
C LEU A 57 -6.44 -17.05 1.10
N LYS A 58 -7.69 -16.96 0.65
CA LYS A 58 -8.03 -16.32 -0.62
C LYS A 58 -7.62 -14.84 -0.63
N LYS A 59 -8.00 -14.08 0.41
CA LYS A 59 -7.71 -12.65 0.52
C LYS A 59 -6.23 -12.38 0.73
N ALA A 60 -5.51 -13.24 1.45
CA ALA A 60 -4.05 -13.16 1.57
C ALA A 60 -3.37 -13.34 0.20
N ALA A 61 -3.78 -14.35 -0.58
CA ALA A 61 -3.23 -14.58 -1.92
C ALA A 61 -3.51 -13.39 -2.86
N GLU A 62 -4.75 -12.88 -2.86
CA GLU A 62 -5.13 -11.67 -3.61
C GLU A 62 -4.26 -10.46 -3.20
N TYR A 63 -4.05 -10.27 -1.89
CA TYR A 63 -3.26 -9.15 -1.37
C TYR A 63 -1.78 -9.25 -1.75
N ILE A 64 -1.17 -10.44 -1.72
CA ILE A 64 0.21 -10.65 -2.17
C ILE A 64 0.35 -10.28 -3.66
N GLN A 65 -0.59 -10.72 -4.50
CA GLN A 65 -0.58 -10.39 -5.94
C GLN A 65 -0.77 -8.89 -6.19
N PHE A 66 -1.65 -8.25 -5.42
CA PHE A 66 -1.85 -6.80 -5.46
C PHE A 66 -0.58 -6.05 -5.06
N MET A 67 0.04 -6.39 -3.93
CA MET A 67 1.25 -5.74 -3.45
C MET A 67 2.45 -5.93 -4.38
N ARG A 68 2.58 -7.08 -5.04
CA ARG A 68 3.59 -7.30 -6.08
C ARG A 68 3.44 -6.30 -7.24
N ARG A 69 2.23 -6.19 -7.81
CA ARG A 69 1.95 -5.24 -8.90
C ARG A 69 2.17 -3.79 -8.46
N LYS A 70 1.71 -3.44 -7.25
CA LYS A 70 1.88 -2.10 -6.67
C LYS A 70 3.36 -1.75 -6.51
N ASN A 71 4.17 -2.66 -5.97
CA ASN A 71 5.61 -2.45 -5.83
C ASN A 71 6.31 -2.28 -7.18
N THR A 72 5.91 -3.06 -8.20
CA THR A 72 6.45 -2.90 -9.56
C THR A 72 6.12 -1.53 -10.15
N SER A 73 4.87 -1.06 -10.01
CA SER A 73 4.48 0.29 -10.46
C SER A 73 5.29 1.36 -9.75
N HIS A 74 5.42 1.29 -8.43
CA HIS A 74 6.23 2.26 -7.68
C HIS A 74 7.70 2.21 -8.07
N GLN A 75 8.25 1.05 -8.40
CA GLN A 75 9.61 0.95 -8.90
C GLN A 75 9.78 1.65 -10.25
N GLN A 76 8.80 1.51 -11.15
CA GLN A 76 8.79 2.24 -12.42
C GLN A 76 8.73 3.75 -12.21
N ASP A 77 7.84 4.22 -11.32
CA ASP A 77 7.74 5.64 -10.97
C ASP A 77 9.07 6.19 -10.44
N ILE A 78 9.74 5.42 -9.55
CA ILE A 78 11.06 5.77 -9.02
C ILE A 78 12.11 5.88 -10.13
N ASP A 79 12.13 4.93 -11.06
CA ASP A 79 13.12 4.89 -12.14
C ASP A 79 12.91 6.02 -13.16
N ASP A 80 11.66 6.36 -13.47
CA ASP A 80 11.33 7.48 -14.34
C ASP A 80 11.66 8.83 -13.69
N LEU A 81 11.35 9.01 -12.39
CA LEU A 81 11.74 10.20 -11.65
C LEU A 81 13.26 10.35 -11.55
N LYS A 82 14.00 9.25 -11.36
CA LYS A 82 15.47 9.27 -11.42
C LYS A 82 15.97 9.71 -12.79
N ARG A 83 15.41 9.18 -13.88
CA ARG A 83 15.78 9.59 -15.25
C ARG A 83 15.53 11.09 -15.45
N GLN A 84 14.37 11.59 -15.04
CA GLN A 84 14.05 13.02 -15.13
C GLN A 84 15.02 13.89 -14.32
N ASN A 85 15.32 13.51 -13.07
CA ASN A 85 16.27 14.22 -12.23
C ASN A 85 17.67 14.25 -12.88
N THR A 86 18.17 13.13 -13.42
CA THR A 86 19.47 13.12 -14.09
C THR A 86 19.53 14.05 -15.31
N LEU A 87 18.43 14.15 -16.07
CA LEU A 87 18.33 15.06 -17.21
C LEU A 87 18.35 16.52 -16.75
N LEU A 88 17.54 16.87 -15.76
CA LEU A 88 17.47 18.22 -15.20
C LEU A 88 18.81 18.64 -14.59
N GLU A 89 19.46 17.76 -13.83
CA GLU A 89 20.79 18.03 -13.29
C GLU A 89 21.84 18.26 -14.40
N SER A 90 21.75 17.53 -15.51
CA SER A 90 22.64 17.73 -16.67
C SER A 90 22.41 19.10 -17.33
N GLN A 91 21.15 19.51 -17.47
CA GLN A 91 20.78 20.83 -17.98
C GLN A 91 21.28 21.95 -17.06
N ILE A 92 21.09 21.81 -15.75
CA ILE A 92 21.58 22.75 -14.75
C ILE A 92 23.11 22.90 -14.86
N ARG A 93 23.86 21.78 -14.87
CA ARG A 93 25.33 21.81 -15.02
C ARG A 93 25.78 22.52 -16.30
N THR A 94 25.08 22.29 -17.41
CA THR A 94 25.39 22.93 -18.70
C THR A 94 25.16 24.44 -18.63
N LEU A 95 24.03 24.87 -18.08
CA LEU A 95 23.68 26.28 -17.93
C LEU A 95 24.60 27.00 -16.95
N GLU A 96 24.96 26.36 -15.83
CA GLU A 96 25.94 26.89 -14.87
C GLU A 96 27.30 27.10 -15.53
N LYS A 97 27.76 26.14 -16.33
CA LYS A 97 29.00 26.28 -17.10
C LYS A 97 28.92 27.44 -18.10
N ALA A 98 27.84 27.55 -18.86
CA ALA A 98 27.64 28.64 -19.82
C ALA A 98 27.63 30.02 -19.14
N LYS A 99 26.97 30.13 -17.97
CA LYS A 99 26.93 31.35 -17.16
C LYS A 99 28.32 31.77 -16.68
N ILE A 100 29.15 30.82 -16.26
CA ILE A 100 30.52 31.09 -15.77
C ILE A 100 31.46 31.47 -16.93
N THR A 101 31.34 30.82 -18.09
CA THR A 101 32.16 31.11 -19.27
C THR A 101 31.76 32.43 -19.96
N GLY A 102 30.65 33.08 -19.55
CA GLY A 102 30.21 34.35 -20.11
C GLY A 102 29.73 34.27 -21.57
N ASN A 103 29.52 33.05 -22.08
CA ASN A 103 29.22 32.78 -23.48
C ASN A 103 27.71 32.54 -23.66
N TYR A 104 26.96 33.61 -23.92
CA TYR A 104 25.50 33.57 -24.13
C TYR A 104 25.06 33.40 -25.60
N ALA A 105 25.95 33.04 -26.52
CA ALA A 105 25.62 32.82 -27.94
C ALA A 105 26.41 31.61 -28.48
N ALA A 106 25.89 30.69 -29.28
CA ALA A 106 24.71 30.72 -30.12
C ALA A 106 24.22 29.28 -30.36
N GLU A 107 22.94 29.01 -30.12
CA GLU A 107 22.19 28.17 -31.06
C GLU A 107 21.11 29.06 -31.66
N SER A 108 21.47 29.65 -32.81
CA SER A 108 20.52 30.22 -33.74
C SER A 108 19.65 29.08 -34.24
N CYS A 109 18.41 28.98 -33.75
CA CYS A 109 17.40 28.20 -34.45
C CYS A 109 17.11 28.88 -35.79
N ASP A 110 17.74 28.37 -36.84
CA ASP A 110 17.42 28.70 -38.23
C ASP A 110 16.00 28.23 -38.55
N VAL A 111 15.02 29.11 -38.32
CA VAL A 111 13.67 28.93 -38.85
C VAL A 111 13.71 29.40 -40.30
N SER A 112 14.04 28.46 -41.18
CA SER A 112 13.91 28.64 -42.62
C SER A 112 12.47 29.06 -42.96
N LYS A 113 12.38 30.25 -43.54
CA LYS A 113 11.18 30.89 -44.08
C LYS A 113 10.64 30.03 -45.23
N SER A 114 9.49 29.40 -45.03
CA SER A 114 8.68 28.82 -46.11
C SER A 114 7.36 29.58 -46.26
N ASP A 115 6.90 29.63 -47.50
CA ASP A 115 6.03 30.65 -48.07
C ASP A 115 4.60 30.72 -47.53
N SER A 116 4.09 31.95 -47.62
CA SER A 116 2.70 32.37 -47.77
C SER A 116 1.74 31.28 -48.30
N VAL A 117 0.70 30.92 -47.52
CA VAL A 117 -0.72 30.87 -47.97
C VAL A 117 -1.69 30.93 -46.76
N GLY A 118 -2.59 31.92 -46.75
CA GLY A 118 -4.04 31.75 -46.54
C GLY A 118 -4.63 31.32 -45.17
N ILE A 119 -5.42 32.25 -44.61
CA ILE A 119 -6.75 32.05 -43.98
C ILE A 119 -6.82 31.44 -42.57
N GLY A 120 -7.46 32.17 -41.66
CA GLY A 120 -8.37 31.54 -40.67
C GLY A 120 -8.37 32.10 -39.26
N SER A 121 -9.22 33.11 -39.03
CA SER A 121 -10.08 33.32 -37.86
C SER A 121 -9.53 33.02 -36.46
N TYR A 122 -9.35 34.10 -35.71
CA TYR A 122 -9.58 34.20 -34.28
C TYR A 122 -10.82 33.39 -33.85
N HIS A 123 -10.65 32.44 -32.94
CA HIS A 123 -11.68 32.09 -31.98
C HIS A 123 -11.01 31.82 -30.64
N ASP A 124 -11.21 32.80 -29.78
CA ASP A 124 -11.01 32.81 -28.36
C ASP A 124 -11.88 31.72 -27.70
N SER A 125 -11.26 30.86 -26.89
CA SER A 125 -11.99 29.94 -26.01
C SER A 125 -11.26 29.92 -24.67
N GLU A 126 -11.73 30.82 -23.82
CA GLU A 126 -11.58 30.87 -22.38
C GLU A 126 -11.63 29.45 -21.77
N SER A 127 -10.60 29.06 -21.02
CA SER A 127 -10.59 27.81 -20.26
C SER A 127 -11.15 28.07 -18.86
N GLU A 128 -12.38 27.63 -18.63
CA GLU A 128 -13.04 27.60 -17.33
C GLU A 128 -12.35 26.54 -16.43
N SER A 129 -11.61 26.99 -15.43
CA SER A 129 -11.07 26.13 -14.37
C SER A 129 -12.22 25.67 -13.46
N SER A 130 -12.53 24.37 -13.49
CA SER A 130 -13.49 23.77 -12.55
C SER A 130 -12.74 23.14 -11.38
N ASP A 131 -12.73 23.88 -10.27
CA ASP A 131 -12.34 23.41 -8.94
C ASP A 131 -13.56 22.74 -8.29
N SER A 132 -13.37 21.55 -7.74
CA SER A 132 -14.39 20.85 -6.96
C SER A 132 -13.70 20.11 -5.81
N GLU A 133 -13.28 20.91 -4.83
CA GLU A 133 -13.57 20.75 -3.40
C GLU A 133 -14.12 19.37 -3.01
N THR A 134 -13.22 18.51 -2.51
CA THR A 134 -13.61 17.35 -1.72
C THR A 134 -14.18 17.84 -0.39
N GLY A 135 -15.50 18.03 -0.36
CA GLY A 135 -16.26 18.39 0.82
C GLY A 135 -16.06 17.38 1.96
N ARG A 136 -15.14 17.72 2.87
CA ARG A 136 -15.00 17.12 4.19
C ARG A 136 -16.33 17.25 4.94
N THR A 137 -16.86 16.12 5.37
CA THR A 137 -18.05 16.05 6.22
C THR A 137 -17.84 16.79 7.55
N ILE A 138 -18.89 17.49 7.94
CA ILE A 138 -18.97 18.47 9.02
C ILE A 138 -18.66 17.84 10.39
N ARG A 139 -17.89 18.60 11.19
CA ARG A 139 -17.58 18.34 12.61
C ARG A 139 -18.87 18.34 13.46
N ASN A 140 -19.16 17.22 14.11
CA ASN A 140 -20.12 17.17 15.21
C ASN A 140 -19.48 17.74 16.49
N HIS A 141 -19.86 18.96 16.87
CA HIS A 141 -19.53 19.52 18.18
C HIS A 141 -20.63 19.15 19.19
N LYS A 142 -20.22 18.53 20.30
CA LYS A 142 -21.10 18.15 21.42
C LYS A 142 -21.60 19.43 22.11
N LYS A 143 -22.92 19.56 22.31
CA LYS A 143 -23.46 20.62 23.18
C LYS A 143 -23.52 20.13 24.63
N LEU A 144 -22.97 20.94 25.52
CA LEU A 144 -23.04 20.83 26.97
C LEU A 144 -24.47 21.09 27.45
N LYS A 145 -24.98 20.24 28.33
CA LYS A 145 -26.24 20.43 29.06
C LYS A 145 -25.94 21.29 30.30
N VAL A 146 -26.34 22.56 30.26
CA VAL A 146 -26.41 23.42 31.45
C VAL A 146 -27.78 23.20 32.10
N GLY A 147 -27.78 22.85 33.38
CA GLY A 147 -28.98 22.70 34.20
C GLY A 147 -29.61 24.06 34.50
N GLY A 148 -30.93 24.11 34.42
CA GLY A 148 -31.75 25.22 34.91
C GLY A 148 -32.57 24.76 36.10
N MET A 149 -32.29 25.35 37.26
CA MET A 149 -33.17 25.40 38.44
C MET A 149 -34.31 26.41 38.18
N HIS A 150 -35.31 26.38 39.09
CA HIS A 150 -36.47 27.29 39.32
C HIS A 150 -37.80 26.61 38.93
N HIS A 151 -38.83 26.46 39.77
CA HIS A 151 -39.16 26.99 41.10
C HIS A 151 -39.79 25.89 41.97
#